data_AF-A0A5E7ZMZ3-F1
#
_entry.id   AF-A0A5E7ZMZ3-F1
#
_cell.length_a   1.000
_cell.length_b   1.000
_cell.length_c   1.000
_cell.angle_alpha   90.00
_cell.angle_beta   90.00
_cell.angle_gamma   90.00
#
_symmetry.space_group_name_H-M   'P 1'
#
loop_
_entity.id
_entity.type
_entity.pdbx_description
1 polymer ?
#
loop_
_entity_poly.entity_id
_entity_poly.type
_entity_poly.pdbx_seq_one_letter_code
_entity_poly.pdbx_strand_id
1 'polypeptide(L)' 'MKRNPGHLPEEAAGKRVRVRLAHGRIGATDDNPMSPPGWAADGQGGCRWTHTGSPFDIAEYEVIA' A
#
# COMPACT_ATOMS: atom_id res chain seq x y z
N MET A 1 -1.46 -9.67 6.52
CA MET A 1 -0.60 -8.70 5.83
C MET A 1 0.85 -9.20 5.87
N LYS A 2 1.59 -9.05 4.76
CA LYS A 2 3.03 -9.34 4.62
C LYS A 2 3.84 -8.08 4.92
N ARG A 3 5.07 -8.23 5.42
CA ARG A 3 5.96 -7.10 5.67
C ARG A 3 6.49 -6.54 4.36
N ASN A 4 6.52 -5.22 4.23
CA ASN A 4 7.06 -4.55 3.05
C ASN A 4 8.58 -4.79 2.92
N PRO A 5 9.07 -5.37 1.80
CA PRO A 5 10.50 -5.65 1.59
C PRO A 5 11.34 -4.40 1.24
N GLY A 6 10.75 -3.21 1.18
CA GLY A 6 11.44 -1.96 0.85
C GLY A 6 11.40 -1.59 -0.64
N HIS A 7 10.70 -2.37 -1.44
CA HIS A 7 10.45 -2.16 -2.87
C HIS A 7 9.10 -2.79 -3.24
N LEU A 8 8.54 -2.43 -4.40
CA LEU A 8 7.29 -3.03 -4.90
C LEU A 8 7.48 -4.55 -5.08
N PRO A 9 6.77 -5.40 -4.32
CA PRO A 9 6.84 -6.85 -4.49
C PRO A 9 6.23 -7.27 -5.83
N GLU A 10 6.85 -8.25 -6.49
CA GLU A 10 6.36 -8.76 -7.78
C GLU A 10 4.91 -9.27 -7.67
N GLU A 11 4.54 -9.91 -6.55
CA GLU A 11 3.18 -10.41 -6.37
C GLU A 11 2.11 -9.33 -6.31
N ALA A 12 2.51 -8.09 -6.01
CA ALA A 12 1.65 -6.93 -5.86
C ALA A 12 1.67 -6.01 -7.09
N ALA A 13 2.65 -6.12 -7.99
CA ALA A 13 2.73 -5.30 -9.19
C ALA A 13 1.46 -5.43 -10.06
N GLY A 14 0.90 -4.30 -10.51
CA GLY A 14 -0.34 -4.25 -11.29
C GLY A 14 -1.62 -4.61 -10.52
N LYS A 15 -1.55 -4.79 -9.19
CA LYS A 15 -2.65 -5.24 -8.34
C LYS A 15 -3.07 -4.17 -7.34
N ARG A 16 -4.17 -4.45 -6.63
CA ARG A 16 -4.60 -3.60 -5.51
C ARG A 16 -4.17 -4.20 -4.19
N VAL A 17 -3.67 -3.34 -3.31
CA VAL A 17 -3.19 -3.70 -1.99
C VAL A 17 -3.90 -2.92 -0.89
N ARG A 18 -4.18 -3.59 0.21
CA ARG A 18 -4.44 -2.97 1.49
C ARG A 18 -3.11 -2.78 2.21
N VAL A 19 -2.81 -1.57 2.67
CA VAL A 19 -1.54 -1.26 3.32
C VAL A 19 -1.73 -0.85 4.77
N ARG A 20 -0.76 -1.18 5.60
CA ARG A 20 -0.57 -0.58 6.92
C ARG A 20 0.63 0.34 6.85
N LEU A 21 0.43 1.60 7.20
CA LEU A 21 1.49 2.59 7.24
C LEU A 21 2.29 2.47 8.53
N ALA A 22 3.52 2.97 8.54
CA ALA A 22 4.42 2.95 9.70
C ALA A 22 3.79 3.62 10.94
N HIS A 23 2.98 4.67 10.74
CA HIS A 23 2.24 5.32 11.82
C HIS A 23 0.98 4.56 12.29
N GLY A 24 0.73 3.36 11.77
CA GLY A 24 -0.31 2.43 12.21
C GLY A 24 -1.67 2.55 11.52
N ARG A 25 -1.94 3.60 10.72
CA ARG A 25 -3.18 3.65 9.93
C ARG A 25 -3.18 2.61 8.82
N ILE A 26 -4.38 2.19 8.46
CA ILE A 26 -4.61 1.28 7.36
C ILE A 26 -5.12 2.11 6.17
N GLY A 27 -4.38 2.09 5.07
CA GLY A 27 -4.84 2.55 3.77
C GLY A 27 -5.61 1.42 3.10
N ALA A 28 -6.94 1.47 3.19
CA ALA A 28 -7.82 0.44 2.63
C ALA A 28 -8.73 0.95 1.50
N THR A 29 -9.00 2.26 1.40
CA THR A 29 -9.83 2.89 0.37
C THR A 29 -9.44 4.36 0.25
N ASP A 30 -9.66 4.97 -0.92
CA ASP A 30 -9.78 6.43 -1.01
C ASP A 30 -11.08 6.88 -0.33
N ASP A 31 -11.21 8.17 0.00
CA ASP A 31 -12.46 8.75 0.55
C ASP A 31 -13.64 8.71 -0.46
N ASN A 32 -13.35 8.37 -1.73
CA ASN A 32 -14.36 8.22 -2.75
C ASN A 32 -15.00 6.82 -2.70
N PRO A 33 -16.31 6.69 -2.42
CA PRO A 33 -17.00 5.40 -2.39
C PRO A 33 -17.08 4.68 -3.75
N MET A 34 -16.78 5.38 -4.85
CA MET A 34 -16.67 4.78 -6.20
C MET A 34 -15.26 4.26 -6.51
N SER A 35 -14.26 4.58 -5.67
CA SER A 35 -12.91 4.03 -5.86
C SER A 35 -12.91 2.54 -5.52
N PRO A 36 -12.24 1.69 -6.32
CA PRO A 36 -12.12 0.28 -5.98
C PRO A 36 -11.37 0.12 -4.64
N PRO A 37 -11.66 -0.94 -3.85
CA PRO A 37 -10.99 -1.16 -2.58
C PRO A 37 -9.48 -1.33 -2.76
N GLY A 38 -8.71 -0.84 -1.79
CA GLY A 38 -7.25 -0.84 -1.77
C GLY A 38 -6.61 0.25 -2.61
N TRP A 39 -5.30 0.36 -2.51
CA TRP A 39 -4.46 1.24 -3.32
C TRP A 39 -3.86 0.46 -4.50
N ALA A 40 -3.70 1.11 -5.65
CA ALA A 40 -2.91 0.53 -6.74
C ALA A 40 -1.46 0.39 -6.25
N ALA A 41 -0.94 -0.84 -6.21
CA ALA A 41 0.39 -1.12 -5.68
C ALA A 41 1.49 -0.35 -6.41
N ASP A 42 1.32 -0.11 -7.71
CA ASP A 42 2.21 0.63 -8.61
C ASP A 42 1.80 2.10 -8.78
N GLY A 43 0.83 2.58 -8.00
CA GLY A 43 0.32 3.95 -8.10
C GLY A 43 1.36 5.00 -7.69
N GLN A 44 1.70 5.90 -8.63
CA GLN A 44 2.68 6.97 -8.44
C GLN A 44 2.35 7.95 -7.30
N GLY A 45 1.09 8.04 -6.85
CA GLY A 45 0.62 9.04 -5.89
C GLY A 45 0.56 8.62 -4.41
N GLY A 46 0.63 7.33 -4.08
CA GLY A 46 0.32 6.87 -2.72
C GLY A 46 1.11 5.66 -2.21
N CYS A 47 1.64 4.82 -3.11
CA CYS A 47 2.31 3.60 -2.70
C CYS A 47 3.81 3.79 -2.52
N ARG A 48 4.20 4.23 -1.32
CA ARG A 48 5.61 4.35 -0.91
C ARG A 48 6.12 3.02 -0.34
N TRP A 49 6.71 2.21 -1.21
CA TRP A 49 7.35 0.95 -0.83
C TRP A 49 8.73 1.12 -0.21
N THR A 50 9.43 2.21 -0.50
CA THR A 50 10.76 2.45 0.07
C THR A 50 10.67 2.84 1.55
N HIS A 51 11.53 2.25 2.38
CA HIS A 51 11.67 2.60 3.80
C HIS A 51 12.49 3.88 3.93
N THR A 52 11.80 5.01 4.04
CA THR A 52 12.40 6.35 4.18
C THR A 52 12.44 6.84 5.64
N GLY A 53 11.76 6.14 6.55
CA GLY A 53 11.51 6.60 7.92
C GLY A 53 10.31 7.55 7.99
N SER A 54 9.57 7.73 6.89
CA SER A 54 8.35 8.53 6.88
C SER A 54 7.24 7.80 7.63
N PRO A 55 6.38 8.50 8.38
CA PRO A 55 5.19 7.89 8.98
C PRO A 55 4.29 7.22 7.93
N PHE A 56 4.32 7.71 6.69
CA PHE A 56 3.53 7.23 5.56
C PHE A 56 4.21 6.12 4.75
N ASP A 57 5.35 5.58 5.21
CA ASP A 57 5.93 4.39 4.58
C ASP A 57 5.02 3.19 4.79
N ILE A 58 4.92 2.33 3.77
CA ILE A 58 4.20 1.06 3.89
C ILE A 58 5.01 0.15 4.85
N ALA A 59 4.42 -0.25 5.97
CA ALA A 59 5.02 -1.22 6.88
C ALA A 59 4.61 -2.65 6.52
N GLU A 60 3.32 -2.84 6.22
CA GLU A 60 2.74 -4.12 5.84
C GLU A 60 1.77 -3.93 4.67
N TYR A 61 1.60 -4.96 3.85
CA TYR A 61 0.68 -4.96 2.71
C TYR A 61 -0.07 -6.29 2.59
N GLU A 62 -1.20 -6.27 1.90
CA GLU A 62 -1.99 -7.44 1.56
C GLU A 62 -2.58 -7.22 0.18
N VAL A 63 -2.33 -8.15 -0.74
CA VAL A 63 -2.92 -8.13 -2.09
C VAL A 63 -4.39 -8.54 -1.96
N ILE A 64 -5.29 -7.74 -2.52
CA ILE A 64 -6.74 -7.95 -2.40
C ILE A 64 -7.46 -8.10 -3.75
N ALA A 65 -6.83 -7.74 -4.86
CA ALA A 65 -7.32 -7.95 -6.22
C ALA A 65 -6.14 -8.03 -7.19
#